data_AF-A0A543EWV7-F1
#
_entry.id   AF-A0A543EWV7-F1
#
_cell.length_a   1.000
_cell.length_b   1.000
_cell.length_c   1.000
_cell.angle_alpha   90.00
_cell.angle_beta   90.00
_cell.angle_gamma   90.00
#
_symmetry.space_group_name_H-M   'P 1'
#
loop_
_entity.id
_entity.type
_entity.pdbx_description
1 polymer ?
#
loop_
_entity_poly.entity_id
_entity_poly.type
_entity_poly.pdbx_seq_one_letter_code
_entity_poly.pdbx_strand_id
1 'polypeptide(L)'
;MAFIGGGPVVEEIDAKFWRLSEPLVYRGDVQEFTVPAGFRTDFASVPRALVWLIPRYGAYTRAAILHDYLLRSQEVSSADADGLFRRCLREFGISVPRRWMMWAAVRSANRLHGASPRDCALFLLVAVPSVLFLAIPVIVVTLFLWLFWVVELVFWAGGRLATRTPASPPKPQMKTA
;
A
#
# COMPACT_ATOMS: atom_id res chain seq x y z
N MET A 1 16.68 10.40 -13.00
CA MET A 1 15.52 9.71 -12.39
C MET A 1 15.07 8.63 -13.36
N ALA A 2 14.75 7.42 -12.87
CA ALA A 2 14.41 6.29 -13.74
C ALA A 2 13.02 6.42 -14.39
N PHE A 3 12.09 7.15 -13.78
CA PHE A 3 10.80 7.45 -14.40
C PHE A 3 10.91 8.64 -15.35
N ILE A 4 10.37 8.48 -16.55
CA ILE A 4 10.36 9.52 -17.59
C ILE A 4 9.10 10.36 -17.41
N GLY A 5 9.26 11.70 -17.42
CA GLY A 5 8.15 12.65 -17.30
C GLY A 5 7.84 13.13 -15.88
N GLY A 6 6.68 13.74 -15.72
CA GLY A 6 6.20 14.35 -14.47
C GLY A 6 5.70 13.35 -13.42
N GLY A 7 4.90 13.84 -12.47
CA GLY A 7 4.14 12.97 -11.56
C GLY A 7 3.08 12.16 -12.32
N PRO A 8 2.59 11.03 -11.77
CA PRO A 8 1.55 10.25 -12.44
C PRO A 8 0.25 11.06 -12.49
N VAL A 9 -0.35 11.18 -13.67
CA VAL A 9 -1.69 11.76 -13.85
C VAL A 9 -2.71 10.63 -13.73
N VAL A 10 -3.62 10.76 -12.78
CA VAL A 10 -4.61 9.73 -12.46
C VAL A 10 -6.01 10.33 -12.34
N GLU A 11 -6.99 9.59 -12.83
CA GLU A 11 -8.42 9.86 -12.66
C GLU A 11 -9.00 8.96 -11.58
N GLU A 12 -9.79 9.53 -10.68
CA GLU A 12 -10.54 8.77 -9.69
C GLU A 12 -11.72 8.05 -10.37
N ILE A 13 -11.77 6.72 -10.26
CA ILE A 13 -12.92 5.93 -10.72
C ILE A 13 -13.93 5.77 -9.58
N ASP A 14 -13.43 5.39 -8.41
CA ASP A 14 -14.20 5.15 -7.19
C ASP A 14 -13.33 5.45 -5.96
N ALA A 15 -13.90 5.31 -4.75
CA ALA A 15 -13.22 5.61 -3.49
C ALA A 15 -11.93 4.80 -3.23
N LYS A 16 -11.69 3.73 -3.99
CA LYS A 16 -10.58 2.79 -3.82
C LYS A 16 -9.67 2.69 -5.03
N PHE A 17 -10.16 2.95 -6.24
CA PHE A 17 -9.45 2.70 -7.48
C PHE A 17 -9.28 3.96 -8.31
N TRP A 18 -8.07 4.08 -8.86
CA TRP A 18 -7.68 5.13 -9.78
C TRP A 18 -7.32 4.53 -11.13
N ARG A 19 -7.52 5.33 -12.17
CA ARG A 19 -7.11 5.04 -13.54
C ARG A 19 -5.94 5.92 -13.91
N LEU A 20 -4.92 5.34 -14.52
CA LEU A 20 -3.82 6.11 -15.07
C LEU A 20 -4.27 6.84 -16.36
N SER A 21 -4.17 8.16 -16.43
CA SER A 21 -4.58 8.94 -17.62
C SER A 21 -3.48 8.96 -18.71
N GLU A 22 -2.22 8.93 -18.29
CA GLU A 22 -1.05 9.01 -19.19
C GLU A 22 -0.13 7.81 -18.99
N PRO A 23 0.53 7.29 -20.03
CA PRO A 23 1.43 6.15 -19.88
C PRO A 23 2.58 6.47 -18.90
N LEU A 24 2.84 5.56 -17.97
CA LEU A 24 3.93 5.67 -17.01
C LEU A 24 5.11 4.82 -17.48
N VAL A 25 6.21 5.47 -17.84
CA VAL A 25 7.41 4.79 -18.33
C VAL A 25 8.48 4.74 -17.23
N TYR A 26 8.90 3.54 -16.88
CA TYR A 26 10.07 3.28 -16.05
C TYR A 26 11.23 2.82 -16.92
N ARG A 27 12.35 3.53 -16.85
CA ARG A 27 13.62 3.19 -17.51
C ARG A 27 14.69 2.95 -16.45
N GLY A 28 14.92 1.67 -16.14
CA GLY A 28 16.07 1.22 -15.38
C GLY A 28 17.33 1.11 -16.25
N ASP A 29 18.44 0.70 -15.65
CA ASP A 29 19.74 0.60 -16.35
C ASP A 29 19.76 -0.41 -17.51
N VAL A 30 18.90 -1.44 -17.43
CA VAL A 30 18.88 -2.57 -18.38
C VAL A 30 17.46 -2.89 -18.85
N GLN A 31 16.43 -2.27 -18.27
CA GLN A 31 15.03 -2.68 -18.42
C GLN A 31 14.18 -1.43 -18.62
N GLU A 32 13.26 -1.48 -19.57
CA GLU A 32 12.24 -0.45 -19.76
C GLU A 32 10.86 -1.09 -19.65
N PHE A 33 10.01 -0.51 -18.80
CA PHE A 33 8.63 -0.93 -18.61
C PHE A 33 7.71 0.25 -18.88
N THR A 34 6.68 0.02 -19.68
CA THR A 34 5.65 1.03 -19.97
C THR A 34 4.31 0.55 -19.44
N VAL A 35 3.79 1.23 -18.43
CA VAL A 35 2.43 1.02 -17.96
C VAL A 35 1.48 1.81 -18.87
N PRO A 36 0.52 1.16 -19.54
CA PRO A 36 -0.37 1.83 -20.48
C PRO A 36 -1.34 2.77 -19.77
N ALA A 37 -1.74 3.84 -20.46
CA ALA A 37 -2.90 4.62 -20.05
C ALA A 37 -4.15 3.73 -19.96
N GLY A 38 -5.04 4.05 -19.03
CA GLY A 38 -6.21 3.24 -18.71
C GLY A 38 -5.98 2.16 -17.64
N PHE A 39 -4.74 1.95 -17.18
CA PHE A 39 -4.45 0.97 -16.15
C PHE A 39 -5.13 1.31 -14.81
N ARG A 40 -5.83 0.33 -14.22
CA ARG A 40 -6.54 0.48 -12.94
C ARG A 40 -5.69 -0.01 -11.78
N THR A 41 -5.38 0.88 -10.84
CA THR A 41 -4.55 0.64 -9.64
C THR A 41 -5.29 1.08 -8.38
N ASP A 42 -5.05 0.41 -7.26
CA ASP A 42 -5.46 0.84 -5.91
C ASP A 42 -4.28 1.40 -5.09
N PHE A 43 -3.15 1.68 -5.77
CA PHE A 43 -1.87 2.06 -5.20
C PHE A 43 -1.42 1.08 -4.09
N ALA A 44 -1.06 1.62 -2.92
CA ALA A 44 -0.72 0.81 -1.77
C ALA A 44 -1.98 0.55 -0.92
N SER A 45 -2.42 -0.71 -0.88
CA SER A 45 -3.40 -1.21 0.09
C SER A 45 -2.80 -1.26 1.50
N VAL A 46 -2.72 -0.11 2.19
CA VAL A 46 -2.13 0.03 3.53
C VAL A 46 -3.22 -0.03 4.62
N PRO A 47 -3.06 -0.88 5.66
CA PRO A 47 -3.93 -0.87 6.84
C PRO A 47 -3.94 0.50 7.52
N ARG A 48 -5.10 0.94 8.02
CA ARG A 48 -5.24 2.29 8.61
C ARG A 48 -4.27 2.55 9.76
N ALA A 49 -4.01 1.53 10.58
CA ALA A 49 -3.04 1.59 11.68
C ALA A 49 -1.59 1.81 11.24
N LEU A 50 -1.26 1.68 9.95
CA LEU A 50 0.07 1.88 9.39
C LEU A 50 0.19 3.13 8.51
N VAL A 51 -0.92 3.85 8.28
CA VAL A 51 -0.94 5.06 7.42
C VAL A 51 -0.03 6.17 7.96
N TRP A 52 0.18 6.24 9.28
CA TRP A 52 1.12 7.18 9.91
C TRP A 52 2.58 6.93 9.49
N LEU A 53 2.94 5.68 9.15
CA LEU A 53 4.30 5.30 8.77
C LEU A 53 4.50 5.28 7.25
N ILE A 54 3.54 4.70 6.55
CA ILE A 54 3.51 4.58 5.09
C ILE A 54 2.16 5.11 4.63
N PRO A 55 2.12 6.34 4.07
CA PRO A 55 0.90 6.88 3.49
C PRO A 55 0.30 5.97 2.38
N ARG A 56 -0.83 6.34 1.77
CA ARG A 56 -1.33 5.60 0.59
C ARG A 56 -0.68 6.06 -0.72
N TYR A 57 -0.32 7.34 -0.76
CA TYR A 57 0.24 8.01 -1.92
C TYR A 57 1.42 8.90 -1.49
N GLY A 58 2.29 9.23 -2.45
CA GLY A 58 3.43 10.10 -2.25
C GLY A 58 4.58 9.73 -3.16
N ALA A 59 5.80 9.86 -2.66
CA ALA A 59 7.02 9.65 -3.43
C ALA A 59 7.12 8.27 -4.12
N TYR A 60 6.49 7.23 -3.55
CA TYR A 60 6.51 5.87 -4.09
C TYR A 60 5.28 5.49 -4.92
N THR A 61 4.32 6.40 -5.15
CA THR A 61 3.11 6.08 -5.93
C THR A 61 3.46 5.51 -7.30
N ARG A 62 4.42 6.10 -8.02
CA ARG A 62 4.89 5.58 -9.32
C ARG A 62 5.44 4.16 -9.24
N ALA A 63 6.16 3.83 -8.15
CA ALA A 63 6.66 2.49 -7.93
C ALA A 63 5.52 1.50 -7.65
N ALA A 64 4.49 1.92 -6.91
CA ALA A 64 3.32 1.08 -6.62
C ALA A 64 2.53 0.78 -7.90
N ILE A 65 2.29 1.78 -8.75
CA ILE A 65 1.62 1.59 -10.05
C ILE A 65 2.39 0.59 -10.93
N LEU A 66 3.71 0.75 -11.02
CA LEU A 66 4.56 -0.16 -11.77
C LEU A 66 4.51 -1.59 -11.20
N HIS A 67 4.55 -1.75 -9.87
CA HIS A 67 4.46 -3.05 -9.21
C HIS A 67 3.12 -3.74 -9.47
N ASP A 68 2.00 -3.01 -9.34
CA ASP A 68 0.66 -3.50 -9.65
C ASP A 68 0.56 -3.97 -11.11
N TYR A 69 1.14 -3.19 -12.04
CA TYR A 69 1.16 -3.53 -13.45
C TYR A 69 1.93 -4.84 -13.68
N LEU A 70 3.15 -4.95 -13.15
CA LEU A 70 4.00 -6.13 -13.34
C LEU A 70 3.40 -7.40 -12.72
N LEU A 71 2.70 -7.28 -11.60
CA LEU A 71 1.98 -8.41 -11.01
C LEU A 71 0.80 -8.87 -11.88
N ARG A 72 0.14 -7.95 -12.58
CA ARG A 72 -1.00 -8.28 -13.46
C ARG A 72 -0.58 -8.73 -14.85
N SER A 73 0.42 -8.10 -15.44
CA SER A 73 0.93 -8.46 -16.77
C SER A 73 1.73 -9.75 -16.75
N GLN A 74 2.29 -10.12 -15.58
CA GLN A 74 3.18 -11.28 -15.42
C GLN A 74 4.40 -11.26 -16.36
N GLU A 75 4.81 -10.08 -16.83
CA GLU A 75 6.01 -9.89 -17.66
C GLU A 75 7.30 -10.28 -16.91
N VAL A 76 7.25 -10.20 -15.58
CA VAL A 76 8.34 -10.61 -14.69
C VAL A 76 7.79 -11.48 -13.57
N SER A 77 8.66 -12.24 -12.91
CA SER A 77 8.26 -12.98 -11.72
C SER A 77 7.81 -12.03 -10.61
N SER A 78 6.89 -12.47 -9.74
CA SER A 78 6.50 -11.68 -8.57
C SER A 78 7.70 -11.29 -7.70
N ALA A 79 8.73 -12.14 -7.67
CA ALA A 79 9.96 -11.87 -6.95
C ALA A 79 10.79 -10.73 -7.55
N ASP A 80 10.83 -10.66 -8.87
CA ASP A 80 11.50 -9.59 -9.60
C ASP A 80 10.70 -8.30 -9.52
N ALA A 81 9.37 -8.36 -9.59
CA ALA A 81 8.50 -7.21 -9.36
C ALA A 81 8.74 -6.61 -7.96
N ASP A 82 8.76 -7.44 -6.90
CA ASP A 82 9.06 -6.99 -5.53
C ASP A 82 10.47 -6.36 -5.44
N GLY A 83 11.46 -6.98 -6.12
CA GLY A 83 12.83 -6.47 -6.18
C GLY A 83 12.94 -5.12 -6.90
N LEU A 84 12.23 -4.96 -8.00
CA LEU A 84 12.14 -3.73 -8.78
C LEU A 84 11.45 -2.62 -7.99
N PHE A 85 10.36 -2.95 -7.29
CA PHE A 85 9.69 -2.03 -6.39
C PHE A 85 10.66 -1.47 -5.34
N ARG A 86 11.41 -2.34 -4.65
CA ARG A 86 12.43 -1.93 -3.67
C ARG A 86 13.53 -1.06 -4.30
N ARG A 87 13.92 -1.33 -5.55
CA ARG A 87 14.88 -0.52 -6.31
C ARG A 87 14.34 0.88 -6.57
N CYS A 88 13.12 0.99 -7.05
CA CYS A 88 12.43 2.27 -7.26
C CYS A 88 12.34 3.07 -5.95
N LEU A 89 12.03 2.43 -4.82
CA LEU A 89 12.01 3.09 -3.51
C LEU A 89 13.37 3.69 -3.15
N ARG A 90 14.47 3.00 -3.46
CA ARG A 90 15.83 3.52 -3.24
C ARG A 90 16.10 4.75 -4.12
N GLU A 91 15.69 4.72 -5.39
CA GLU A 91 15.84 5.85 -6.31
C GLU A 91 15.02 7.07 -5.89
N PHE A 92 13.87 6.86 -5.26
CA PHE A 92 13.07 7.91 -4.64
C PHE A 92 13.59 8.42 -3.29
N GLY A 93 14.78 7.96 -2.85
CA GLY A 93 15.38 8.41 -1.58
C GLY A 93 14.66 7.90 -0.34
N ILE A 94 13.84 6.85 -0.44
CA ILE A 94 13.17 6.26 0.71
C ILE A 94 14.21 5.61 1.63
N SER A 95 14.12 5.91 2.93
CA SER A 95 15.04 5.41 3.94
C SER A 95 15.16 3.89 3.94
N VAL A 96 16.34 3.38 4.29
CA VAL A 96 16.67 1.95 4.23
C VAL A 96 15.66 1.08 5.02
N PRO A 97 15.29 1.42 6.28
CA PRO A 97 14.32 0.60 7.01
C PRO A 97 12.95 0.60 6.33
N ARG A 98 12.46 1.77 5.92
CA ARG A 98 11.12 1.91 5.31
C ARG A 98 11.02 1.10 4.01
N ARG A 99 12.00 1.17 3.12
CA ARG A 99 11.96 0.41 1.86
C ARG A 99 12.01 -1.11 2.08
N TRP A 100 12.70 -1.58 3.12
CA TRP A 100 12.75 -3.00 3.45
C TRP A 100 11.45 -3.49 4.08
N MET A 101 10.83 -2.69 4.95
CA MET A 101 9.49 -2.98 5.49
C MET A 101 8.44 -3.04 4.37
N MET A 102 8.47 -2.07 3.45
CA MET A 102 7.59 -2.05 2.27
C MET A 102 7.82 -3.26 1.37
N TRP A 103 9.08 -3.64 1.13
CA TRP A 103 9.42 -4.86 0.38
C TRP A 103 8.90 -6.13 1.07
N ALA A 104 9.08 -6.26 2.39
CA ALA A 104 8.56 -7.41 3.14
C ALA A 104 7.02 -7.47 3.09
N ALA A 105 6.34 -6.33 3.12
CA ALA A 105 4.89 -6.28 3.00
C ALA A 105 4.39 -6.81 1.64
N VAL A 106 4.94 -6.33 0.52
CA VAL A 106 4.55 -6.80 -0.82
C VAL A 106 4.92 -8.27 -1.04
N ARG A 107 6.09 -8.68 -0.53
CA ARG A 107 6.57 -10.06 -0.58
C ARG A 107 5.64 -11.02 0.17
N SER A 108 5.11 -10.59 1.31
CA SER A 108 4.12 -11.36 2.08
C SER A 108 2.80 -11.52 1.31
N ALA A 109 2.33 -10.46 0.65
CA ALA A 109 1.10 -10.47 -0.12
C ALA A 109 1.15 -11.47 -1.29
N ASN A 110 2.32 -11.62 -1.90
CA ASN A 110 2.57 -12.56 -3.00
C ASN A 110 2.85 -14.01 -2.54
N ARG A 111 2.67 -14.32 -1.24
CA ARG A 111 2.84 -15.66 -0.63
C ARG A 111 4.20 -16.33 -0.88
N LEU A 112 5.26 -15.55 -1.10
CA LEU A 112 6.59 -16.08 -1.40
C LEU A 112 6.63 -16.99 -2.65
N HIS A 113 5.72 -16.83 -3.61
CA HIS A 113 5.74 -17.62 -4.84
C HIS A 113 7.09 -17.48 -5.56
N GLY A 114 7.72 -18.62 -5.88
CA GLY A 114 9.02 -18.67 -6.55
C GLY A 114 10.22 -18.30 -5.69
N ALA A 115 10.08 -18.21 -4.36
CA ALA A 115 11.17 -17.82 -3.46
C ALA A 115 12.18 -18.96 -3.24
N SER A 116 13.47 -18.64 -3.36
CA SER A 116 14.54 -19.55 -2.93
C SER A 116 14.63 -19.63 -1.39
N PRO A 117 15.27 -20.65 -0.81
CA PRO A 117 15.47 -20.73 0.64
C PRO A 117 16.17 -19.49 1.23
N ARG A 118 17.10 -18.90 0.45
CA ARG A 118 17.79 -17.67 0.81
C ARG A 118 16.84 -16.48 0.85
N ASP A 119 15.91 -16.39 -0.10
CA ASP A 119 14.92 -15.31 -0.14
C ASP A 119 13.93 -15.43 1.02
N CYS A 120 13.54 -16.65 1.40
CA CYS A 120 12.76 -16.91 2.60
C CYS A 120 13.51 -16.49 3.87
N ALA A 121 14.81 -16.81 3.99
CA ALA A 121 15.62 -16.38 5.12
C ALA A 121 15.76 -14.85 5.19
N LEU A 122 16.02 -14.19 4.06
CA LEU A 122 16.08 -12.73 3.96
C LEU A 122 14.73 -12.09 4.30
N PHE A 123 13.64 -12.68 3.82
CA PHE A 123 12.28 -12.26 4.15
C PHE A 123 12.05 -12.32 5.67
N LEU A 124 12.36 -13.45 6.32
CA LEU A 124 12.18 -13.60 7.77
C LEU A 124 13.06 -12.63 8.56
N LEU A 125 14.32 -12.44 8.14
CA LEU A 125 15.25 -11.50 8.77
C LEU A 125 14.70 -10.07 8.80
N VAL A 126 13.96 -9.66 7.77
CA VAL A 126 13.34 -8.34 7.70
C VAL A 126 11.96 -8.33 8.36
N ALA A 127 11.14 -9.34 8.09
CA ALA A 127 9.74 -9.40 8.52
C ALA A 127 9.60 -9.51 10.04
N VAL A 128 10.40 -10.36 10.70
CA VAL A 128 10.34 -10.56 12.15
C VAL A 128 10.59 -9.26 12.93
N PRO A 129 11.72 -8.55 12.77
CA PRO A 129 11.94 -7.30 13.49
C PRO A 129 10.95 -6.22 13.07
N SER A 130 10.50 -6.20 11.81
CA SER A 130 9.48 -5.25 11.36
C SER A 130 8.15 -5.46 12.08
N VAL A 131 7.70 -6.71 12.23
CA VAL A 131 6.47 -7.05 12.95
C VAL A 131 6.61 -6.71 14.43
N LEU A 132 7.72 -7.04 15.07
CA LEU A 132 7.97 -6.70 16.47
C LEU A 132 7.95 -5.17 16.70
N PHE A 133 8.60 -4.42 15.81
CA PHE A 133 8.60 -2.96 15.86
C PHE A 133 7.20 -2.37 15.66
N LEU A 134 6.44 -2.91 14.71
CA LEU A 134 5.10 -2.42 14.37
C LEU A 134 4.01 -2.85 15.35
N ALA A 135 4.23 -3.93 16.12
CA ALA A 135 3.21 -4.48 17.00
C ALA A 135 2.66 -3.45 17.99
N ILE A 136 3.55 -2.72 18.69
CA ILE A 136 3.14 -1.75 19.72
C ILE A 136 2.33 -0.59 19.09
N PRO A 137 2.85 0.15 18.08
CA PRO A 137 2.08 1.22 17.45
C PRO A 137 0.76 0.75 16.84
N VAL A 138 0.74 -0.43 16.19
CA VAL A 138 -0.47 -0.97 15.59
C VAL A 138 -1.52 -1.27 16.65
N ILE A 139 -1.14 -1.90 17.77
CA ILE A 139 -2.05 -2.18 18.88
C ILE A 139 -2.61 -0.87 19.43
N VAL A 140 -1.75 0.10 19.73
CA VAL A 140 -2.17 1.41 20.27
C VAL A 140 -3.16 2.09 19.33
N VAL A 141 -2.81 2.28 18.05
CA VAL A 141 -3.70 2.94 17.09
C VAL A 141 -5.00 2.16 16.92
N THR A 142 -4.96 0.83 16.91
CA THR A 142 -6.17 0.00 16.80
C THR A 142 -7.09 0.16 18.00
N LEU A 143 -6.56 0.23 19.22
CA LEU A 143 -7.35 0.48 20.44
C LEU A 143 -8.02 1.86 20.39
N PHE A 144 -7.30 2.89 19.93
CA PHE A 144 -7.88 4.23 19.78
C PHE A 144 -8.95 4.30 18.68
N LEU A 145 -8.77 3.58 17.56
CA LEU A 145 -9.81 3.48 16.53
C LEU A 145 -11.07 2.78 17.04
N TRP A 146 -10.92 1.74 17.86
CA TRP A 146 -12.04 1.09 18.53
C TRP A 146 -12.74 2.00 19.52
N LEU A 147 -11.98 2.69 20.36
CA LEU A 147 -12.52 3.66 21.31
C LEU A 147 -13.33 4.74 20.59
N PHE A 148 -12.78 5.31 19.51
CA PHE A 148 -13.47 6.32 18.72
C PHE A 148 -14.76 5.77 18.09
N TRP A 149 -14.72 4.56 17.54
CA TRP A 149 -15.91 3.90 17.01
C TRP A 149 -17.00 3.70 18.08
N VAL A 150 -16.63 3.35 19.31
CA VAL A 150 -17.59 3.26 20.43
C VAL A 150 -18.21 4.62 20.72
N VAL A 151 -17.42 5.70 20.71
CA VAL A 151 -17.94 7.07 20.85
C VAL A 151 -18.93 7.38 19.72
N GLU A 152 -18.58 7.12 18.46
CA GLU A 152 -19.49 7.31 17.33
C GLU A 152 -20.81 6.51 17.50
N LEU A 153 -20.71 5.28 18.00
CA LEU A 153 -21.86 4.42 18.25
C LEU A 153 -22.77 4.97 19.35
N VAL A 154 -22.21 5.51 20.43
CA VAL A 154 -22.96 6.15 21.52
C VAL A 154 -23.68 7.41 21.03
N PHE A 155 -22.99 8.26 20.27
CA PHE A 155 -23.60 9.46 19.67
C PHE A 155 -24.70 9.09 18.66
N TRP A 156 -24.49 8.05 17.84
CA TRP A 156 -25.53 7.55 16.94
C TRP A 156 -26.74 7.01 17.71
N ALA A 157 -26.53 6.24 18.78
CA ALA A 157 -27.62 5.69 19.59
C ALA A 157 -28.41 6.80 20.31
N GLY A 158 -27.72 7.78 20.91
CA GLY A 158 -28.35 8.95 21.52
C GLY A 158 -29.10 9.82 20.50
N GLY A 159 -28.50 10.05 19.34
CA GLY A 159 -29.12 10.75 18.22
C GLY A 159 -30.36 10.03 17.71
N ARG A 160 -30.36 8.69 17.66
CA ARG A 160 -31.53 7.89 17.26
C ARG A 160 -32.68 7.97 18.26
N LEU A 161 -32.38 8.16 19.55
CA LEU A 161 -33.38 8.38 20.60
C LEU A 161 -33.98 9.79 20.54
N ALA A 162 -33.16 10.81 20.24
CA ALA A 162 -33.57 12.22 20.18
C ALA A 162 -34.21 12.61 18.83
N THR A 163 -33.77 11.98 17.74
CA THR A 163 -34.23 12.21 16.37
C THR A 163 -34.42 10.85 15.71
N ARG A 164 -35.58 10.59 15.07
CA ARG A 164 -35.78 9.35 14.28
C ARG A 164 -34.96 9.42 12.98
N THR A 165 -33.64 9.34 13.11
CA THR A 165 -32.71 9.40 11.97
C THR A 165 -32.68 8.03 11.28
N PRO A 166 -32.89 7.94 9.96
CA PRO A 166 -32.85 6.68 9.22
C PRO A 166 -31.42 6.15 8.96
N ALA A 167 -30.39 6.83 9.48
CA ALA A 167 -29.00 6.48 9.24
C ALA A 167 -28.62 5.13 9.88
N SER A 168 -27.91 4.30 9.12
CA SER A 168 -27.36 3.03 9.59
C SER A 168 -26.28 3.23 10.66
N PRO A 169 -26.08 2.26 11.57
CA PRO A 169 -25.05 2.35 12.61
C PRO A 169 -23.64 2.48 12.00
N PRO A 170 -22.75 3.26 12.63
CA PRO A 170 -21.37 3.39 12.16
C PRO A 170 -20.66 2.04 12.23
N LYS A 171 -19.86 1.73 11.20
CA LYS A 171 -19.04 0.52 11.14
C LYS A 171 -17.60 0.81 11.60
N PRO A 172 -16.92 -0.14 12.26
CA PRO A 172 -15.55 0.07 12.72
C PRO A 172 -14.61 0.26 11.52
N GLN A 173 -14.01 1.44 11.40
CA GLN A 173 -13.15 1.81 10.28
C GLN A 173 -11.71 1.28 10.46
N MET A 174 -11.55 -0.05 10.56
CA MET A 174 -10.24 -0.69 10.81
C MET A 174 -9.39 -0.84 9.54
N LYS A 175 -10.04 -0.87 8.37
CA LYS A 175 -9.38 -0.89 7.05
C LYS A 175 -9.58 0.47 6.39
N THR A 176 -8.58 0.91 5.62
CA THR A 176 -8.74 2.10 4.78
C THR A 176 -9.70 1.74 3.65
N ALA A 177 -10.66 2.63 3.36
CA ALA A 177 -11.66 2.45 2.30
C ALA A 177 -11.02 2.25 0.92
#